data_AF-A0A6C0ET71-F1
#
_entry.id   AF-A0A6C0ET71-F1
#
_cell.length_a   1.000
_cell.length_b   1.000
_cell.length_c   1.000
_cell.angle_alpha   90.00
_cell.angle_beta   90.00
_cell.angle_gamma   90.00
#
_symmetry.space_group_name_H-M   'P 1'
#
loop_
_entity.id
_entity.type
_entity.pdbx_description
1 polymer ?
#
loop_
_entity_poly.entity_id
_entity_poly.type
_entity_poly.pdbx_seq_one_letter_code
_entity_poly.pdbx_strand_id
1 'polypeptide(L)'
;MENTDLLFICCFDNGSRELGLNHLKSLKNQGIENYNAFIPDKSTYEYIKKHGFNCTLIDDANFSTTQKTFGTPDFVEFSFLRYKFIHESLKKYKAVWYLDVDSVVLDNLNNIYSEYADKGYDIVFQNDVHQIQNCTGCMLYFSNSKTLDMTEHVYKGMNWQIPDQHFVNYFLQHNPGVFKTTLFDLERFPNGLIYFDNSDLIDLSNQFKEFKTNFHANKDKSKKLAFVHANWMVGINTKINAIKKMGLWIL
;
A
#
# COMPACT_ATOMS: atom_id res chain seq x y z
N MET A 1 7.26 -14.51 22.67
CA MET A 1 7.34 -13.04 22.60
C MET A 1 6.84 -12.66 21.22
N GLU A 2 5.72 -11.95 21.13
CA GLU A 2 5.28 -11.41 19.84
C GLU A 2 6.36 -10.46 19.31
N ASN A 3 6.71 -10.57 18.03
CA ASN A 3 7.65 -9.66 17.38
C ASN A 3 6.99 -8.28 17.29
N THR A 4 7.29 -7.39 18.23
CA THR A 4 6.71 -6.04 18.31
C THR A 4 7.45 -5.02 17.43
N ASP A 5 8.42 -5.44 16.63
CA ASP A 5 9.23 -4.51 15.85
C ASP A 5 8.47 -3.99 14.61
N LEU A 6 7.79 -4.85 13.87
CA LEU A 6 7.16 -4.49 12.60
C LEU A 6 5.82 -5.18 12.41
N LEU A 7 4.75 -4.41 12.17
CA LEU A 7 3.45 -4.92 11.74
C LEU A 7 3.18 -4.57 10.27
N PHE A 8 2.80 -5.57 9.46
CA PHE A 8 2.25 -5.33 8.13
C PHE A 8 0.74 -5.15 8.22
N ILE A 9 0.19 -4.15 7.53
CA ILE A 9 -1.26 -3.92 7.53
C ILE A 9 -1.77 -3.62 6.13
N CYS A 10 -3.03 -3.98 5.90
CA CYS A 10 -3.78 -3.63 4.70
C CYS A 10 -5.24 -3.38 5.06
N CYS A 11 -5.95 -2.65 4.21
CA CYS A 11 -7.38 -2.40 4.37
C CYS A 11 -8.10 -2.63 3.04
N PHE A 12 -9.17 -3.43 3.07
CA PHE A 12 -9.95 -3.74 1.86
C PHE A 12 -11.37 -4.18 2.20
N ASP A 13 -12.26 -4.13 1.20
CA ASP A 13 -13.68 -4.44 1.31
C ASP A 13 -14.09 -5.58 0.36
N ASN A 14 -15.38 -5.88 0.30
CA ASN A 14 -15.92 -6.90 -0.59
C ASN A 14 -15.60 -6.65 -2.08
N GLY A 15 -15.48 -5.40 -2.51
CA GLY A 15 -15.14 -5.06 -3.89
C GLY A 15 -13.72 -5.49 -4.30
N SER A 16 -12.81 -5.54 -3.33
CA SER A 16 -11.40 -5.91 -3.51
C SER A 16 -11.02 -7.23 -2.82
N ARG A 17 -12.02 -8.02 -2.40
CA ARG A 17 -11.83 -9.27 -1.62
C ARG A 17 -10.85 -10.27 -2.25
N GLU A 18 -10.94 -10.52 -3.56
CA GLU A 18 -10.03 -11.46 -4.22
C GLU A 18 -8.60 -10.93 -4.30
N LEU A 19 -8.42 -9.64 -4.57
CA LEU A 19 -7.11 -8.99 -4.50
C LEU A 19 -6.55 -9.10 -3.07
N GLY A 20 -7.37 -8.81 -2.06
CA GLY A 20 -7.03 -8.98 -0.64
C GLY A 20 -6.57 -10.39 -0.28
N LEU A 21 -7.29 -11.41 -0.73
CA LEU A 21 -6.88 -12.80 -0.48
C LEU A 21 -5.57 -13.14 -1.20
N ASN A 22 -5.37 -12.68 -2.45
CA ASN A 22 -4.14 -12.91 -3.19
C ASN A 22 -2.94 -12.23 -2.51
N HIS A 23 -3.11 -10.98 -2.09
CA HIS A 23 -2.13 -10.22 -1.33
C HIS A 23 -1.73 -10.94 -0.03
N LEU A 24 -2.70 -11.35 0.78
CA LEU A 24 -2.44 -12.05 2.05
C LEU A 24 -1.74 -13.41 1.84
N LYS A 25 -2.13 -14.17 0.80
CA LYS A 25 -1.39 -15.38 0.41
C LYS A 25 0.06 -15.07 0.02
N SER A 26 0.29 -13.97 -0.71
CA SER A 26 1.64 -13.57 -1.11
C SER A 26 2.53 -13.24 0.11
N LEU A 27 2.00 -12.53 1.12
CA LEU A 27 2.70 -12.30 2.39
C LEU A 27 3.09 -13.63 3.05
N LYS A 28 2.11 -14.54 3.20
CA LYS A 28 2.32 -15.84 3.83
C LYS A 28 3.36 -16.69 3.09
N ASN A 29 3.35 -16.68 1.75
CA ASN A 29 4.33 -17.39 0.93
C ASN A 29 5.76 -16.88 1.12
N GLN A 30 5.93 -15.62 1.54
CA GLN A 30 7.24 -15.05 1.87
C GLN A 30 7.59 -15.17 3.36
N GLY A 31 6.82 -15.96 4.14
CA GLY A 31 7.08 -16.18 5.56
C GLY A 31 6.76 -14.96 6.45
N ILE A 32 5.90 -14.05 5.99
CA ILE A 32 5.47 -12.90 6.78
C ILE A 32 4.24 -13.31 7.60
N GLU A 33 4.40 -13.36 8.92
CA GLU A 33 3.35 -13.81 9.86
C GLU A 33 2.73 -12.67 10.69
N ASN A 34 3.49 -11.60 10.95
CA ASN A 34 3.00 -10.47 11.74
C ASN A 34 2.28 -9.44 10.86
N TYR A 35 1.05 -9.76 10.49
CA TYR A 35 0.18 -8.88 9.71
C TYR A 35 -1.25 -8.82 10.27
N ASN A 36 -1.99 -7.77 9.91
CA ASN A 36 -3.41 -7.66 10.18
C ASN A 36 -4.16 -7.00 9.01
N ALA A 37 -5.18 -7.67 8.50
CA ALA A 37 -6.11 -7.10 7.52
C ALA A 37 -7.29 -6.41 8.21
N PHE A 38 -7.52 -5.13 7.94
CA PHE A 38 -8.67 -4.39 8.43
C PHE A 38 -9.79 -4.39 7.40
N ILE A 39 -10.96 -4.94 7.77
CA ILE A 39 -12.05 -5.22 6.83
C ILE A 39 -13.35 -4.58 7.36
N PRO A 40 -14.05 -3.75 6.56
CA PRO A 40 -15.25 -3.03 7.02
C PRO A 40 -16.53 -3.86 6.93
N ASP A 41 -16.57 -4.91 6.09
CA ASP A 41 -17.78 -5.70 5.88
C ASP A 41 -17.65 -7.13 6.43
N LYS A 42 -18.71 -7.57 7.12
CA LYS A 42 -18.76 -8.88 7.78
C LYS A 42 -18.56 -10.04 6.80
N SER A 43 -19.11 -9.96 5.59
CA SER A 43 -18.97 -11.01 4.58
C SER A 43 -17.52 -11.27 4.19
N THR A 44 -16.75 -10.22 3.94
CA THR A 44 -15.34 -10.30 3.59
C THR A 44 -14.51 -10.73 4.79
N TYR A 45 -14.82 -10.22 5.98
CA TYR A 45 -14.14 -10.63 7.21
C TYR A 45 -14.27 -12.14 7.44
N GLU A 46 -15.49 -12.69 7.41
CA GLU A 46 -15.72 -14.12 7.59
C GLU A 46 -15.05 -14.94 6.47
N TYR A 47 -15.06 -14.44 5.23
CA TYR A 47 -14.37 -15.08 4.11
C TYR A 47 -12.86 -15.17 4.33
N ILE A 48 -12.21 -14.06 4.71
CA ILE A 48 -10.75 -14.02 4.96
C ILE A 48 -10.38 -14.85 6.18
N LYS A 49 -11.18 -14.77 7.25
CA LYS A 49 -11.00 -15.58 8.46
C LYS A 49 -11.11 -17.08 8.17
N LYS A 50 -12.07 -17.51 7.33
CA LYS A 50 -12.22 -18.90 6.89
C LYS A 50 -10.97 -19.42 6.14
N HIS A 51 -10.21 -18.54 5.50
CA HIS A 51 -8.93 -18.89 4.87
C HIS A 51 -7.73 -18.89 5.83
N GLY A 52 -7.97 -18.64 7.13
CA GLY A 52 -6.94 -18.73 8.17
C GLY A 52 -6.00 -17.53 8.22
N PHE A 53 -6.46 -16.34 7.79
CA PHE A 53 -5.68 -15.10 7.85
C PHE A 53 -6.08 -14.24 9.04
N ASN A 54 -5.08 -13.57 9.63
CA ASN A 54 -5.29 -12.57 10.67
C ASN A 54 -6.02 -11.35 10.09
N CYS A 55 -7.20 -11.06 10.64
CA CYS A 55 -8.02 -9.95 10.22
C CYS A 55 -8.85 -9.39 11.38
N THR A 56 -9.20 -8.12 11.27
CA THR A 56 -10.02 -7.38 12.21
C THR A 56 -11.22 -6.80 11.47
N LEU A 57 -12.43 -7.13 11.94
CA LEU A 57 -13.65 -6.47 11.50
C LEU A 57 -13.65 -5.04 12.06
N ILE A 58 -13.80 -4.05 11.19
CA ILE A 58 -13.92 -2.65 11.58
C ILE A 58 -15.37 -2.44 12.04
N ASP A 59 -15.56 -2.37 13.35
CA ASP A 59 -16.85 -2.04 13.96
C ASP A 59 -16.90 -0.53 14.24
N ASP A 60 -17.10 0.25 13.17
CA ASP A 60 -17.28 1.70 13.28
C ASP A 60 -18.65 2.04 12.70
N ALA A 61 -19.59 2.38 13.59
CA ALA A 61 -20.98 2.68 13.25
C ALA A 61 -21.15 3.83 12.23
N ASN A 62 -20.07 4.57 11.95
CA ASN A 62 -20.07 5.68 11.01
C ASN A 62 -19.67 5.30 9.59
N PHE A 63 -19.22 4.06 9.33
CA PHE A 63 -18.75 3.67 8.00
C PHE A 63 -19.84 3.04 7.13
N SER A 64 -20.00 3.60 5.93
CA SER A 64 -20.82 3.00 4.87
C SER A 64 -20.24 1.63 4.47
N THR A 65 -21.06 0.59 4.51
CA THR A 65 -20.69 -0.79 4.13
C THR A 65 -20.92 -1.08 2.64
N THR A 66 -21.38 -0.09 1.85
CA THR A 66 -21.59 -0.28 0.41
C THR A 66 -20.28 -0.30 -0.37
N GLN A 67 -20.31 -0.97 -1.53
CA GLN A 67 -19.16 -1.13 -2.43
C GLN A 67 -18.60 0.23 -2.86
N LYS A 68 -17.28 0.42 -2.70
CA LYS A 68 -16.65 1.73 -2.86
C LYS A 68 -16.04 1.85 -4.25
N THR A 69 -16.45 2.89 -4.98
CA THR A 69 -15.95 3.17 -6.33
C THR A 69 -14.96 4.31 -6.26
N PHE A 70 -13.82 4.21 -6.97
CA PHE A 70 -12.82 5.27 -7.01
C PHE A 70 -13.45 6.63 -7.35
N GLY A 71 -13.13 7.66 -6.55
CA GLY A 71 -13.67 9.02 -6.74
C GLY A 71 -15.03 9.29 -6.10
N THR A 72 -15.65 8.33 -5.40
CA THR A 72 -16.83 8.60 -4.56
C THR A 72 -16.42 9.05 -3.16
N PRO A 73 -17.29 9.78 -2.43
CA PRO A 73 -17.07 10.09 -1.01
C PRO A 73 -16.67 8.84 -0.23
N ASP A 74 -17.48 7.77 -0.24
CA ASP A 74 -17.19 6.52 0.49
C ASP A 74 -15.80 5.93 0.22
N PHE A 75 -15.27 6.04 -1.02
CA PHE A 75 -13.91 5.60 -1.34
C PHE A 75 -12.85 6.50 -0.69
N VAL A 76 -13.08 7.81 -0.70
CA VAL A 76 -12.19 8.76 -0.02
C VAL A 76 -12.21 8.49 1.49
N GLU A 77 -13.37 8.22 2.11
CA GLU A 77 -13.42 7.84 3.53
C GLU A 77 -12.51 6.65 3.83
N PHE A 78 -12.65 5.65 2.98
CA PHE A 78 -11.95 4.39 3.12
C PHE A 78 -10.45 4.52 2.86
N SER A 79 -10.07 5.38 1.92
CA SER A 79 -8.65 5.69 1.68
C SER A 79 -8.02 6.34 2.91
N PHE A 80 -8.74 7.19 3.65
CA PHE A 80 -8.22 7.83 4.86
C PHE A 80 -8.25 6.94 6.11
N LEU A 81 -9.09 5.90 6.15
CA LEU A 81 -9.12 4.93 7.25
C LEU A 81 -7.77 4.27 7.50
N ARG A 82 -6.95 4.07 6.46
CA ARG A 82 -5.61 3.47 6.63
C ARG A 82 -4.79 4.24 7.67
N TYR A 83 -4.89 5.56 7.73
CA TYR A 83 -4.11 6.38 8.67
C TYR A 83 -4.58 6.21 10.12
N LYS A 84 -5.87 5.95 10.36
CA LYS A 84 -6.37 5.55 11.69
C LYS A 84 -5.70 4.25 12.15
N PHE A 85 -5.64 3.24 11.28
CA PHE A 85 -5.04 1.96 11.63
C PHE A 85 -3.52 2.01 11.73
N ILE A 86 -2.85 2.79 10.87
CA ILE A 86 -1.42 3.08 11.01
C ILE A 86 -1.17 3.73 12.37
N HIS A 87 -1.92 4.78 12.74
CA HIS A 87 -1.78 5.49 14.00
C HIS A 87 -1.94 4.56 15.22
N GLU A 88 -3.02 3.79 15.27
CA GLU A 88 -3.28 2.86 16.38
C GLU A 88 -2.23 1.74 16.47
N SER A 89 -1.72 1.27 15.34
CA SER A 89 -0.65 0.28 15.30
C SER A 89 0.70 0.88 15.71
N LEU A 90 1.04 2.11 15.34
CA LEU A 90 2.29 2.76 15.74
C LEU A 90 2.38 2.98 17.26
N LYS A 91 1.24 3.04 17.98
CA LYS A 91 1.23 3.06 19.46
C LYS A 91 1.75 1.77 20.08
N LYS A 92 1.79 0.67 19.34
CA LYS A 92 2.12 -0.68 19.82
C LYS A 92 3.38 -1.27 19.19
N TYR A 93 3.65 -0.94 17.93
CA TYR A 93 4.76 -1.47 17.15
C TYR A 93 5.80 -0.39 16.86
N LYS A 94 7.08 -0.77 16.76
CA LYS A 94 8.14 0.18 16.40
C LYS A 94 8.02 0.68 14.96
N ALA A 95 7.42 -0.12 14.08
CA ALA A 95 7.13 0.25 12.72
C ALA A 95 5.86 -0.41 12.20
N VAL A 96 5.24 0.24 11.22
CA VAL A 96 4.05 -0.25 10.52
C VAL A 96 4.27 -0.13 9.03
N TRP A 97 4.11 -1.23 8.30
CA TRP A 97 4.18 -1.26 6.84
C TRP A 97 2.80 -1.45 6.25
N TYR A 98 2.22 -0.36 5.76
CA TYR A 98 0.95 -0.37 5.04
C TYR A 98 1.15 -0.77 3.59
N LEU A 99 0.32 -1.70 3.10
CA LEU A 99 0.30 -2.16 1.71
C LEU A 99 -1.16 -2.19 1.19
N ASP A 100 -1.42 -1.59 0.03
CA ASP A 100 -2.69 -1.76 -0.68
C ASP A 100 -2.81 -3.19 -1.23
N VAL A 101 -4.04 -3.68 -1.34
CA VAL A 101 -4.31 -5.10 -1.67
C VAL A 101 -4.22 -5.45 -3.14
N ASP A 102 -4.14 -4.47 -4.02
CA ASP A 102 -3.78 -4.65 -5.43
C ASP A 102 -2.27 -4.83 -5.60
N SER A 103 -1.62 -5.48 -4.63
CA SER A 103 -0.20 -5.78 -4.64
C SER A 103 0.10 -7.26 -4.46
N VAL A 104 1.32 -7.65 -4.84
CA VAL A 104 1.85 -9.00 -4.65
C VAL A 104 3.24 -8.91 -4.05
N VAL A 105 3.45 -9.62 -2.95
CA VAL A 105 4.73 -9.69 -2.23
C VAL A 105 5.53 -10.89 -2.73
N LEU A 106 6.75 -10.63 -3.20
CA LEU A 106 7.61 -11.58 -3.92
C LEU A 106 8.93 -11.88 -3.19
N ASP A 107 9.18 -11.18 -2.08
CA ASP A 107 10.30 -11.43 -1.19
C ASP A 107 9.92 -11.17 0.27
N ASN A 108 10.69 -11.69 1.22
CA ASN A 108 10.43 -11.46 2.64
C ASN A 108 10.76 -10.02 3.04
N LEU A 109 9.73 -9.18 3.13
CA LEU A 109 9.86 -7.76 3.44
C LEU A 109 10.47 -7.48 4.82
N ASN A 110 10.48 -8.43 5.76
CA ASN A 110 11.20 -8.27 7.03
C ASN A 110 12.71 -8.09 6.81
N ASN A 111 13.27 -8.74 5.78
CA ASN A 111 14.69 -8.59 5.42
C ASN A 111 14.98 -7.21 4.83
N ILE A 112 13.97 -6.58 4.23
CA ILE A 112 14.08 -5.26 3.61
C ILE A 112 13.90 -4.17 4.66
N TYR A 113 13.02 -4.39 5.63
CA TYR A 113 12.81 -3.49 6.76
C TYR A 113 14.11 -3.16 7.50
N SER A 114 14.98 -4.15 7.72
CA SER A 114 16.27 -3.94 8.39
C SER A 114 17.21 -3.00 7.63
N GLU A 115 17.03 -2.85 6.31
CA GLU A 115 17.77 -1.87 5.51
C GLU A 115 17.37 -0.42 5.82
N TYR A 116 16.24 -0.18 6.50
CA TYR A 116 15.72 1.15 6.79
C TYR A 116 15.65 1.48 8.30
N ALA A 117 15.48 0.47 9.16
CA ALA A 117 15.20 0.66 10.59
C ALA A 117 16.20 1.58 11.32
N ASP A 118 17.49 1.46 11.03
CA ASP A 118 18.54 2.23 11.72
C ASP A 118 18.99 3.49 10.96
N LYS A 119 18.33 3.83 9.85
CA LYS A 119 18.68 5.01 9.04
C LYS A 119 18.01 6.30 9.55
N GLY A 120 17.16 6.19 10.58
CA GLY A 120 16.46 7.32 11.19
C GLY A 120 15.43 7.98 10.27
N TYR A 121 14.87 7.24 9.31
CA TYR A 121 13.73 7.71 8.52
C TYR A 121 12.47 7.75 9.38
N ASP A 122 11.58 8.71 9.09
CA ASP A 122 10.23 8.74 9.64
C ASP A 122 9.29 7.89 8.80
N ILE A 123 9.38 8.02 7.47
CA ILE A 123 8.50 7.32 6.51
C ILE A 123 9.28 6.94 5.24
N VAL A 124 9.06 5.73 4.74
CA VAL A 124 9.53 5.28 3.43
C VAL A 124 8.33 5.03 2.53
N PHE A 125 8.33 5.61 1.33
CA PHE A 125 7.23 5.46 0.37
C PHE A 125 7.67 4.62 -0.83
N GLN A 126 6.73 3.93 -1.46
CA GLN A 126 6.97 3.49 -2.83
C GLN A 126 7.08 4.72 -3.75
N ASN A 127 8.02 4.67 -4.69
CA ASN A 127 8.18 5.69 -5.71
C ASN A 127 7.01 5.62 -6.71
N ASP A 128 6.16 6.64 -6.70
CA ASP A 128 5.19 6.87 -7.75
C ASP A 128 5.82 7.76 -8.82
N VAL A 129 6.28 7.12 -9.89
CA VAL A 129 7.10 7.74 -10.95
C VAL A 129 6.37 8.82 -11.75
N HIS A 130 5.07 9.04 -11.50
CA HIS A 130 4.24 9.97 -12.24
C HIS A 130 3.71 11.11 -11.34
N GLN A 131 4.26 12.32 -11.54
CA GLN A 131 3.86 13.63 -10.97
C GLN A 131 3.93 13.78 -9.44
N ILE A 132 3.51 12.77 -8.67
CA ILE A 132 3.49 12.76 -7.21
C ILE A 132 4.42 11.64 -6.77
N GLN A 133 5.53 11.97 -6.10
CA GLN A 133 6.60 10.98 -5.85
C GLN A 133 6.25 9.93 -4.78
N ASN A 134 5.46 10.29 -3.77
CA ASN A 134 5.20 9.41 -2.63
C ASN A 134 3.88 8.64 -2.83
N CYS A 135 3.95 7.35 -3.15
CA CYS A 135 2.79 6.49 -3.26
C CYS A 135 2.23 6.12 -1.88
N THR A 136 0.94 6.34 -1.62
CA THR A 136 0.32 5.96 -0.33
C THR A 136 -0.21 4.53 -0.31
N GLY A 137 -0.05 3.77 -1.40
CA GLY A 137 -0.37 2.34 -1.42
C GLY A 137 0.74 1.42 -0.93
N CYS A 138 1.94 1.95 -0.66
CA CYS A 138 3.01 1.20 0.01
C CYS A 138 3.85 2.16 0.84
N MET A 139 3.68 2.09 2.18
CA MET A 139 4.28 3.02 3.13
C MET A 139 4.83 2.29 4.35
N LEU A 140 6.08 2.53 4.70
CA LEU A 140 6.69 2.07 5.95
C LEU A 140 6.85 3.25 6.90
N TYR A 141 6.08 3.27 7.97
CA TYR A 141 6.14 4.26 9.04
C TYR A 141 7.00 3.72 10.19
N PHE A 142 7.86 4.58 10.73
CA PHE A 142 8.56 4.33 11.99
C PHE A 142 7.86 5.08 13.13
N SER A 143 7.68 4.42 14.27
CA SER A 143 6.94 4.97 15.41
C SER A 143 7.77 6.03 16.12
N ASN A 144 7.26 7.26 16.10
CA ASN A 144 7.74 8.38 16.89
C ASN A 144 6.62 9.42 17.02
N SER A 145 6.85 10.49 17.80
CA SER A 145 5.83 11.53 18.00
C SER A 145 5.36 12.17 16.69
N LYS A 146 6.27 12.43 15.73
CA LYS A 146 5.94 13.07 14.46
C LYS A 146 5.01 12.19 13.61
N THR A 147 5.29 10.90 13.51
CA THR A 147 4.48 9.99 12.69
C THR A 147 3.13 9.69 13.35
N LEU A 148 3.06 9.66 14.69
CA LEU A 148 1.79 9.61 15.42
C LEU A 148 0.95 10.86 15.16
N ASP A 149 1.53 12.05 15.31
CA ASP A 149 0.84 13.33 15.07
C ASP A 149 0.38 13.45 13.61
N MET A 150 1.23 13.08 12.65
CA MET A 150 0.92 13.12 11.22
C MET A 150 -0.23 12.18 10.88
N THR A 151 -0.19 10.93 11.33
CA THR A 151 -1.23 9.95 10.99
C THR A 151 -2.58 10.33 11.58
N GLU A 152 -2.59 10.91 12.78
CA GLU A 152 -3.80 11.49 13.37
C GLU A 152 -4.30 12.71 12.59
N HIS A 153 -3.40 13.62 12.22
CA HIS A 153 -3.74 14.82 11.45
C HIS A 153 -4.29 14.48 10.07
N VAL A 154 -3.65 13.56 9.34
CA VAL A 154 -4.11 13.11 8.02
C VAL A 154 -5.49 12.47 8.15
N TYR A 155 -5.70 11.58 9.12
CA TYR A 155 -7.01 10.97 9.34
C TYR A 155 -8.10 12.01 9.66
N LYS A 156 -7.82 12.98 10.54
CA LYS A 156 -8.76 14.05 10.90
C LYS A 156 -8.96 15.09 9.77
N GLY A 157 -7.99 15.22 8.87
CA GLY A 157 -7.99 16.12 7.72
C GLY A 157 -8.72 15.56 6.50
N MET A 158 -9.40 14.42 6.64
CA MET A 158 -10.16 13.76 5.58
C MET A 158 -11.06 14.75 4.84
N ASN A 159 -10.88 14.80 3.52
CA ASN A 159 -11.62 15.68 2.63
C ASN A 159 -12.06 14.91 1.39
N TRP A 160 -13.37 14.81 1.18
CA TRP A 160 -14.01 14.11 0.05
C TRP A 160 -13.56 14.56 -1.34
N GLN A 161 -12.95 15.75 -1.45
CA GLN A 161 -12.49 16.32 -2.72
C GLN A 161 -11.04 15.96 -3.06
N ILE A 162 -10.24 15.54 -2.08
CA ILE A 162 -8.79 15.35 -2.23
C ILE A 162 -8.46 13.91 -1.84
N PRO A 163 -8.04 13.04 -2.78
CA PRO A 163 -7.58 11.70 -2.44
C PRO A 163 -6.41 11.74 -1.45
N ASP A 164 -6.28 10.70 -0.63
CA ASP A 164 -5.29 10.66 0.44
C ASP A 164 -3.86 10.87 -0.05
N GLN A 165 -3.47 10.28 -1.19
CA GLN A 165 -2.13 10.46 -1.77
C GLN A 165 -1.83 11.94 -2.04
N HIS A 166 -2.80 12.69 -2.59
CA HIS A 166 -2.63 14.11 -2.84
C HIS A 166 -2.53 14.90 -1.53
N PHE A 167 -3.36 14.55 -0.54
CA PHE A 167 -3.34 15.20 0.77
C PHE A 167 -2.01 14.99 1.50
N VAL A 168 -1.51 13.75 1.56
CA VAL A 168 -0.23 13.41 2.20
C VAL A 168 0.93 14.13 1.51
N ASN A 169 0.98 14.13 0.18
CA ASN A 169 2.05 14.80 -0.55
C ASN A 169 2.00 16.32 -0.36
N TYR A 170 0.80 16.91 -0.38
CA TYR A 170 0.60 18.32 -0.04
C TYR A 170 1.12 18.61 1.39
N PHE A 171 0.73 17.79 2.37
CA PHE A 171 1.16 17.94 3.76
C PHE A 171 2.68 17.89 3.91
N LEU A 172 3.36 16.93 3.26
CA LEU A 172 4.81 16.81 3.30
C LEU A 172 5.51 18.02 2.63
N GLN A 173 4.98 18.51 1.50
CA GLN A 173 5.52 19.68 0.80
C GLN A 173 5.41 20.97 1.61
N HIS A 174 4.34 21.09 2.42
CA HIS A 174 4.11 22.27 3.27
C HIS A 174 4.75 22.17 4.65
N ASN A 175 5.40 21.05 4.97
CA ASN A 175 6.15 20.85 6.21
C ASN A 175 7.60 20.38 5.93
N PRO A 176 8.37 21.15 5.13
CA PRO A 176 9.72 20.73 4.73
C PRO A 176 10.64 20.63 5.95
N GLY A 177 11.43 19.55 6.00
CA GLY A 177 12.39 19.30 7.08
C GLY A 177 11.80 18.79 8.39
N VAL A 178 10.46 18.73 8.52
CA VAL A 178 9.81 18.12 9.69
C VAL A 178 9.98 16.60 9.66
N PHE A 179 9.75 15.99 8.49
CA PHE A 179 9.83 14.55 8.28
C PHE A 179 11.07 14.20 7.46
N LYS A 180 11.81 13.19 7.91
CA LYS A 180 12.89 12.57 7.13
C LYS A 180 12.31 11.41 6.33
N THR A 181 11.99 11.66 5.07
CA THR A 181 11.41 10.65 4.17
C THR A 181 12.43 10.10 3.17
N THR A 182 12.17 8.91 2.63
CA THR A 182 12.87 8.37 1.45
C THR A 182 11.93 7.53 0.61
N LEU A 183 12.39 7.14 -0.58
CA LEU A 183 11.69 6.22 -1.47
C LEU A 183 12.28 4.82 -1.39
N PHE A 184 11.45 3.80 -1.56
CA PHE A 184 11.89 2.45 -1.88
C PHE A 184 12.55 2.44 -3.26
N ASP A 185 13.51 1.53 -3.42
CA ASP A 185 14.16 1.29 -4.70
C ASP A 185 13.14 0.82 -5.76
N LEU A 186 13.02 1.60 -6.84
CA LEU A 186 12.05 1.38 -7.90
C LEU A 186 12.21 0.02 -8.61
N GLU A 187 13.42 -0.54 -8.61
CA GLU A 187 13.68 -1.85 -9.22
C GLU A 187 13.18 -3.01 -8.34
N ARG A 188 13.10 -2.80 -7.02
CA ARG A 188 12.59 -3.79 -6.06
C ARG A 188 11.11 -3.61 -5.74
N PHE A 189 10.62 -2.36 -5.81
CA PHE A 189 9.25 -1.94 -5.53
C PHE A 189 8.63 -1.16 -6.70
N PRO A 190 8.61 -1.69 -7.94
CA PRO A 190 8.00 -0.99 -9.06
C PRO A 190 6.51 -0.75 -8.82
N ASN A 191 6.06 0.46 -9.16
CA ASN A 191 4.64 0.74 -9.28
C ASN A 191 4.11 0.13 -10.61
N GLY A 192 2.79 0.22 -10.81
CA GLY A 192 2.12 -0.43 -11.92
C GLY A 192 2.55 0.11 -13.26
N LEU A 193 2.85 1.42 -13.33
CA LEU A 193 3.35 2.06 -14.52
C LEU A 193 4.68 1.47 -15.01
N ILE A 194 5.56 1.06 -14.09
CA ILE A 194 6.82 0.41 -14.42
C ILE A 194 6.64 -1.07 -14.73
N TYR A 195 5.85 -1.78 -13.92
CA TYR A 195 5.82 -3.25 -13.95
C TYR A 195 4.94 -3.83 -15.06
N PHE A 196 3.71 -3.33 -15.25
CA PHE A 196 2.72 -3.97 -16.12
C PHE A 196 2.77 -3.44 -17.55
N ASP A 197 2.16 -4.15 -18.50
CA ASP A 197 2.15 -3.74 -19.90
C ASP A 197 1.26 -2.52 -20.14
N ASN A 198 1.59 -1.73 -21.17
CA ASN A 198 0.82 -0.53 -21.51
C ASN A 198 -0.64 -0.83 -21.89
N SER A 199 -0.96 -2.07 -22.30
CA SER A 199 -2.34 -2.48 -22.58
C SER A 199 -3.24 -2.51 -21.34
N ASP A 200 -2.63 -2.61 -20.16
CA ASP A 200 -3.32 -2.85 -18.90
C ASP A 200 -3.44 -1.54 -18.08
N LEU A 201 -2.76 -0.47 -18.52
CA LEU A 201 -2.63 0.81 -17.82
C LEU A 201 -3.61 1.85 -18.35
N ILE A 202 -3.83 2.91 -17.56
CA ILE A 202 -4.45 4.14 -18.10
C ILE A 202 -3.60 4.72 -19.23
N ASP A 203 -4.18 5.60 -20.05
CA ASP A 203 -3.43 6.19 -21.17
C ASP A 203 -2.23 7.00 -20.67
N LEU A 204 -1.08 6.76 -21.30
CA LEU A 204 0.22 7.26 -20.87
C LEU A 204 0.74 8.28 -21.88
N SER A 205 1.33 9.36 -21.37
CA SER A 205 2.07 10.30 -22.21
C SER A 205 3.24 9.62 -22.92
N ASN A 206 3.63 10.12 -24.08
CA ASN A 206 4.79 9.60 -24.81
C ASN A 206 6.09 9.72 -24.00
N GLN A 207 6.24 10.83 -23.26
CA GLN A 207 7.35 11.03 -22.34
C GLN A 207 7.44 9.90 -21.30
N PHE A 208 6.31 9.46 -20.75
CA PHE A 208 6.32 8.36 -19.79
C PHE A 208 6.65 7.01 -20.46
N LYS A 209 6.16 6.76 -21.67
CA LYS A 209 6.50 5.55 -22.44
C LYS A 209 8.02 5.47 -22.69
N GLU A 210 8.65 6.58 -23.06
CA GLU A 210 10.11 6.68 -23.23
C GLU A 210 10.86 6.44 -21.91
N PHE A 211 10.41 7.06 -20.82
CA PHE A 211 10.99 6.84 -19.49
C PHE A 211 10.95 5.36 -19.09
N LYS A 212 9.81 4.70 -19.28
CA LYS A 212 9.66 3.27 -18.98
C LYS A 212 10.59 2.39 -19.82
N THR A 213 10.71 2.66 -21.12
CA THR A 213 11.64 1.94 -21.99
C THR A 213 13.09 2.12 -21.55
N ASN A 214 13.49 3.34 -21.21
CA ASN A 214 14.82 3.64 -20.71
C ASN A 214 15.09 2.98 -19.35
N PHE A 215 14.10 2.98 -18.44
CA PHE A 215 14.21 2.30 -17.16
C PHE A 215 14.48 0.80 -17.35
N HIS A 216 13.70 0.09 -18.17
CA HIS A 216 13.90 -1.34 -18.38
C HIS A 216 15.21 -1.69 -19.11
N ALA A 217 15.71 -0.79 -19.96
CA ALA A 217 17.00 -0.96 -20.62
C ALA A 217 18.18 -0.85 -19.65
N ASN A 218 18.08 0.00 -18.63
CA ASN A 218 19.18 0.38 -17.75
C ASN A 218 19.09 -0.19 -16.33
N LYS A 219 17.97 -0.82 -15.95
CA LYS A 219 17.78 -1.34 -14.59
C LYS A 219 18.83 -2.38 -14.21
N ASP A 220 19.24 -2.38 -12.94
CA ASP A 220 20.11 -3.41 -12.39
C ASP A 220 19.37 -4.75 -12.27
N LYS A 221 19.71 -5.67 -13.18
CA LYS A 221 19.10 -7.00 -13.26
C LYS A 221 19.50 -7.92 -12.11
N SER A 222 20.49 -7.54 -11.29
CA SER A 222 20.89 -8.31 -10.11
C SER A 222 19.93 -8.11 -8.94
N LYS A 223 19.15 -7.03 -8.94
CA LYS A 223 18.19 -6.76 -7.87
C LYS A 223 16.97 -7.67 -7.99
N LYS A 224 16.68 -8.36 -6.88
CA LYS A 224 15.49 -9.19 -6.76
C LYS A 224 14.25 -8.31 -6.55
N LEU A 225 13.22 -8.55 -7.35
CA LEU A 225 11.91 -7.94 -7.18
C LEU A 225 11.29 -8.40 -5.85
N ALA A 226 10.85 -7.45 -5.03
CA ALA A 226 10.30 -7.72 -3.71
C ALA A 226 8.79 -7.52 -3.64
N PHE A 227 8.28 -6.59 -4.44
CA PHE A 227 6.90 -6.13 -4.36
C PHE A 227 6.45 -5.60 -5.73
N VAL A 228 5.20 -5.87 -6.08
CA VAL A 228 4.55 -5.32 -7.27
C VAL A 228 3.23 -4.69 -6.85
N HIS A 229 2.92 -3.51 -7.38
CA HIS A 229 1.68 -2.79 -7.11
C HIS A 229 0.93 -2.52 -8.41
N ALA A 230 -0.28 -3.04 -8.55
CA ALA A 230 -1.16 -2.83 -9.71
C ALA A 230 -1.96 -1.52 -9.59
N ASN A 231 -1.31 -0.44 -9.17
CA ASN A 231 -1.86 0.91 -9.28
C ASN A 231 -1.81 1.40 -10.75
N TRP A 232 -2.44 2.54 -11.02
CA TRP A 232 -2.57 3.11 -12.37
C TRP A 232 -3.37 2.26 -13.38
N MET A 233 -4.29 1.44 -12.87
CA MET A 233 -5.24 0.65 -13.66
C MET A 233 -6.67 0.94 -13.20
N VAL A 234 -7.61 0.99 -14.15
CA VAL A 234 -9.03 1.21 -13.84
C VAL A 234 -9.74 -0.14 -13.74
N GLY A 235 -10.37 -0.38 -12.59
CA GLY A 235 -11.23 -1.54 -12.35
C GLY A 235 -10.51 -2.76 -11.77
N ILE A 236 -11.22 -3.47 -10.88
CA ILE A 236 -10.71 -4.64 -10.17
C ILE A 236 -10.36 -5.79 -11.13
N ASN A 237 -11.22 -6.05 -12.12
CA ASN A 237 -10.97 -7.12 -13.09
C ASN A 237 -9.73 -6.87 -13.94
N THR A 238 -9.47 -5.62 -14.33
CA THR A 238 -8.26 -5.22 -15.06
C THR A 238 -7.02 -5.56 -14.23
N LYS A 239 -7.01 -5.17 -12.96
CA LYS A 239 -5.91 -5.46 -12.01
C LYS A 239 -5.68 -6.97 -11.85
N ILE A 240 -6.76 -7.74 -11.62
CA ILE A 240 -6.68 -9.20 -11.50
C ILE A 240 -6.11 -9.83 -12.77
N ASN A 241 -6.59 -9.42 -13.95
CA ASN A 241 -6.12 -9.96 -15.22
C ASN A 241 -4.65 -9.63 -15.49
N ALA A 242 -4.22 -8.40 -15.17
CA ALA A 242 -2.83 -8.00 -15.28
C ALA A 242 -1.92 -8.83 -14.35
N ILE A 243 -2.33 -9.05 -13.10
CA ILE A 243 -1.61 -9.91 -12.14
C ILE A 243 -1.55 -11.36 -12.65
N LYS A 244 -2.65 -11.90 -13.20
CA LYS A 244 -2.69 -13.24 -13.80
C LYS A 244 -1.75 -13.37 -15.00
N LYS A 245 -1.76 -12.39 -15.89
CA LYS A 245 -0.90 -12.34 -17.08
C LYS A 245 0.58 -12.36 -16.73
N MET A 246 0.96 -11.75 -15.61
CA MET A 246 2.33 -11.77 -15.08
C MET A 246 2.66 -13.03 -14.27
N GLY A 247 1.74 -14.00 -14.16
CA GLY A 247 1.95 -15.22 -13.38
C GLY A 247 1.97 -15.01 -11.86
N LEU A 248 1.39 -13.90 -11.38
CA LEU A 248 1.44 -13.48 -9.97
C LEU A 248 0.13 -13.75 -9.20
N TRP A 249 -0.82 -14.47 -9.81
CA TRP A 249 -2.09 -14.85 -9.19
C TRP A 249 -1.97 -16.21 -8.50
N ILE A 250 -2.18 -16.25 -7.19
CA ILE A 250 -1.90 -17.38 -6.28
C ILE A 250 -3.22 -17.97 -5.72
N LEU A 251 -4.37 -17.52 -6.23
CA LEU A 251 -5.67 -18.09 -5.85
C LEU A 251 -6.03 -19.34 -6.63
#